data_AF-A0A536Z6P7-F1
#
_entry.id   AF-A0A536Z6P7-F1
#
_cell.length_a   1.000
_cell.length_b   1.000
_cell.length_c   1.000
_cell.angle_alpha   90.00
_cell.angle_beta   90.00
_cell.angle_gamma   90.00
#
_symmetry.space_group_name_H-M   'P 1'
#
loop_
_entity.id
_entity.type
_entity.pdbx_description
1 polymer ?
#
loop_
_entity_poly.entity_id
_entity_poly.type
_entity_poly.pdbx_seq_one_letter_code
_entity_poly.pdbx_strand_id
1 'polypeptide(L)'
;METSQLEDDPLWYKDALIYELHVRAFYDSDADGGGDFRGLIEKLPYLQELGINALWLLPFYPSPLRDDGYDIADYTNVNPMYGT
;
A
#
# COMPACT_ATOMS: atom_id res chain seq x y z
N MET A 1 18.08 21.78 1.82
CA MET A 1 17.19 20.63 2.05
C MET A 1 15.83 21.10 1.59
N GLU A 2 15.28 20.51 0.53
CA GLU A 2 13.88 20.78 0.17
C GLU A 2 13.00 20.18 1.26
N THR A 3 12.16 21.01 1.88
CA THR A 3 11.08 20.55 2.76
C THR A 3 10.07 19.79 1.92
N SER A 4 9.51 18.72 2.47
CA SER A 4 8.50 17.95 1.75
C SER A 4 7.21 18.79 1.64
N GLN A 5 6.48 18.71 0.53
CA GLN A 5 5.18 19.40 0.38
C GLN A 5 4.20 19.09 1.53
N LEU A 6 4.36 17.95 2.20
CA LEU A 6 3.53 17.54 3.33
C LEU A 6 3.85 18.32 4.63
N GLU A 7 5.07 18.84 4.79
CA GLU A 7 5.47 19.61 5.98
C GLU A 7 4.85 21.02 5.98
N ASP A 8 4.60 21.57 4.80
CA ASP A 8 4.05 22.92 4.63
C ASP A 8 2.50 22.95 4.57
N ASP A 9 1.85 21.78 4.52
CA ASP A 9 0.39 21.63 4.51
C ASP A 9 -0.10 20.57 5.53
N PRO A 10 -0.40 20.96 6.78
CA PRO A 10 -0.88 20.03 7.79
C PRO A 10 -2.29 19.48 7.51
N LEU A 11 -3.00 20.03 6.52
CA LEU A 11 -4.35 19.62 6.13
C LEU A 11 -4.40 18.95 4.74
N TRP A 12 -3.26 18.53 4.19
CA TRP A 12 -3.13 17.91 2.87
C TRP A 12 -4.18 16.82 2.59
N TYR A 13 -4.57 16.06 3.63
CA TYR A 13 -5.53 14.97 3.53
C TYR A 13 -6.95 15.41 3.16
N LYS A 14 -7.30 16.70 3.33
CA LYS A 14 -8.63 17.23 2.97
C LYS A 14 -8.85 17.32 1.47
N ASP A 15 -7.76 17.51 0.72
CA ASP A 15 -7.77 17.63 -0.73
C ASP A 15 -7.12 16.40 -1.40
N ALA A 16 -6.86 15.34 -0.62
CA ALA A 16 -6.24 14.13 -1.11
C ALA A 16 -7.18 13.33 -2.03
N LEU A 17 -6.64 12.88 -3.16
CA LEU A 17 -7.22 11.86 -4.02
C LEU A 17 -6.64 10.51 -3.59
N ILE A 18 -7.37 9.83 -2.71
CA ILE A 18 -6.95 8.57 -2.10
C ILE A 18 -7.33 7.41 -3.02
N TYR A 19 -6.37 6.53 -3.27
CA TYR A 19 -6.58 5.24 -3.91
C TYR A 19 -6.48 4.12 -2.88
N GLU A 20 -7.58 3.44 -2.61
CA GLU A 20 -7.62 2.25 -1.76
C GLU A 20 -7.19 1.02 -2.56
N LEU A 21 -6.25 0.24 -2.04
CA LEU A 21 -5.80 -0.99 -2.71
C LEU A 21 -5.43 -2.11 -1.74
N HIS A 22 -5.70 -3.33 -2.19
CA HIS A 22 -5.24 -4.56 -1.56
C HIS A 22 -3.96 -5.03 -2.28
N VAL A 23 -2.82 -5.08 -1.58
CA VAL A 23 -1.51 -5.44 -2.17
C VAL A 23 -1.59 -6.77 -2.92
N ARG A 24 -2.14 -7.80 -2.26
CA ARG A 24 -2.42 -9.13 -2.84
C ARG A 24 -3.17 -9.13 -4.18
N ALA A 25 -4.06 -8.17 -4.42
CA ALA A 25 -4.91 -8.17 -5.60
C ALA A 25 -4.41 -7.24 -6.71
N PHE A 26 -3.36 -6.46 -6.45
CA PHE A 26 -2.98 -5.34 -7.32
C PHE A 26 -2.03 -5.75 -8.44
N TYR A 27 -0.83 -6.25 -8.11
CA TYR A 27 0.14 -6.69 -9.11
C TYR A 27 1.13 -7.70 -8.53
N ASP A 28 1.22 -8.86 -9.17
CA ASP A 28 2.12 -9.98 -8.87
C ASP A 28 3.43 -9.81 -9.66
N SER A 29 4.54 -9.62 -8.93
CA SER A 29 5.86 -9.37 -9.54
C SER A 29 6.72 -10.63 -9.72
N ASP A 30 6.40 -11.72 -9.02
CA ASP A 30 7.20 -12.95 -9.03
C ASP A 30 6.47 -14.19 -9.56
N ALA A 31 5.24 -14.00 -10.02
CA ALA A 31 4.34 -14.99 -10.62
C ALA A 31 3.93 -16.13 -9.67
N ASP A 32 3.84 -15.85 -8.37
CA ASP A 32 3.39 -16.82 -7.36
C ASP A 32 1.85 -16.89 -7.21
N GLY A 33 1.11 -15.98 -7.86
CA GLY A 33 -0.34 -15.89 -7.85
C GLY A 33 -0.92 -14.85 -6.88
N GLY A 34 -0.08 -14.10 -6.16
CA GLY A 34 -0.46 -13.00 -5.29
C GLY A 34 0.32 -11.73 -5.59
N GLY A 35 -0.33 -10.58 -5.43
CA GLY A 35 0.35 -9.29 -5.51
C GLY A 35 1.22 -9.01 -4.28
N ASP A 36 2.29 -8.26 -4.49
CA ASP A 36 3.33 -7.99 -3.50
C ASP A 36 3.79 -6.52 -3.54
N PHE A 37 4.61 -6.11 -2.57
CA PHE A 37 5.07 -4.72 -2.50
C PHE A 37 6.00 -4.32 -3.64
N ARG A 38 6.80 -5.23 -4.21
CA ARG A 38 7.62 -4.92 -5.39
C ARG A 38 6.72 -4.65 -6.58
N GLY A 39 5.68 -5.46 -6.76
CA GLY A 39 4.67 -5.26 -7.78
C GLY A 39 3.92 -3.94 -7.62
N LEU A 40 3.54 -3.56 -6.40
CA LEU A 40 2.98 -2.23 -6.12
C LEU A 40 3.96 -1.10 -6.52
N ILE A 41 5.23 -1.21 -6.13
CA ILE A 41 6.27 -0.22 -6.46
C ILE A 41 6.42 -0.05 -7.97
N GLU A 42 6.40 -1.15 -8.74
CA GLU A 42 6.47 -1.12 -10.21
C GLU A 42 5.30 -0.37 -10.86
N LYS A 43 4.16 -0.27 -10.18
CA LYS A 43 2.95 0.42 -10.66
C LYS A 43 2.76 1.81 -10.08
N LEU A 44 3.67 2.31 -9.24
CA LEU A 44 3.63 3.71 -8.79
C LEU A 44 3.61 4.72 -9.95
N PRO A 45 4.34 4.54 -11.07
CA PRO A 45 4.21 5.45 -12.22
C PRO A 45 2.79 5.51 -12.80
N TYR A 46 2.09 4.37 -12.88
CA TYR A 46 0.69 4.33 -13.31
C TYR A 46 -0.23 5.08 -12.35
N LEU A 47 -0.05 4.88 -11.04
CA LEU A 47 -0.83 5.56 -10.01
C LEU A 47 -0.58 7.07 -10.04
N GLN A 48 0.67 7.49 -10.23
CA GLN A 48 1.04 8.89 -10.38
C GLN A 48 0.42 9.51 -11.65
N GLU A 49 0.45 8.79 -12.78
CA GLU A 49 -0.21 9.23 -14.03
C GLU A 49 -1.72 9.35 -13.87
N LEU A 50 -2.35 8.46 -13.09
CA LEU A 50 -3.76 8.53 -12.74
C LEU A 50 -4.09 9.80 -11.91
N GLY A 51 -3.09 10.41 -11.25
CA GLY A 51 -3.23 11.66 -10.51
C GLY A 51 -3.58 11.50 -9.03
N ILE A 52 -3.47 10.28 -8.49
CA ILE A 52 -3.67 10.05 -7.05
C ILE A 52 -2.48 10.59 -6.28
N ASN A 53 -2.71 11.06 -5.06
CA ASN A 53 -1.65 11.64 -4.21
C ASN A 53 -1.53 10.94 -2.84
N ALA A 54 -2.37 9.93 -2.58
CA ALA A 54 -2.29 9.12 -1.38
C ALA A 54 -2.78 7.69 -1.63
N LEU A 55 -2.12 6.73 -0.98
CA LEU A 55 -2.52 5.33 -0.97
C LEU A 55 -3.10 4.95 0.37
N TRP A 56 -4.25 4.28 0.35
CA TRP A 56 -4.78 3.56 1.50
C TRP A 56 -4.61 2.07 1.25
N LEU A 57 -3.68 1.46 1.99
CA LEU A 57 -3.44 0.03 1.90
C LEU A 57 -4.38 -0.73 2.84
N LEU A 58 -5.07 -1.74 2.30
CA LEU A 58 -5.72 -2.76 3.11
C LEU A 58 -4.68 -3.55 3.93
N PRO A 59 -5.09 -4.26 5.00
CA PRO A 59 -4.15 -4.93 5.90
C PRO A 59 -3.11 -5.80 5.18
N PHE A 60 -1.84 -5.58 5.51
CA PHE A 60 -0.69 -6.31 4.95
C PHE A 60 0.19 -6.95 6.04
N TYR A 61 -0.30 -6.98 7.28
CA TYR A 61 0.39 -7.55 8.44
C TYR A 61 0.24 -9.09 8.48
N PRO A 62 1.12 -9.82 9.20
CA PRO A 62 0.90 -11.22 9.50
C PRO A 62 -0.49 -11.43 10.13
N SER A 63 -1.23 -12.37 9.57
CA SER A 63 -2.59 -12.68 9.99
C SER A 63 -2.89 -14.16 9.74
N PRO A 64 -3.75 -14.80 10.56
CA PRO A 64 -4.32 -16.11 10.26
C PRO A 64 -5.29 -16.08 9.07
N LEU A 65 -5.63 -14.89 8.55
CA LEU A 65 -6.48 -14.64 7.39
C LEU A 65 -7.90 -15.19 7.54
N ARG A 66 -8.48 -15.09 8.74
CA ARG A 66 -9.88 -15.46 8.99
C ARG A 66 -10.84 -14.34 8.62
N ASP A 67 -10.32 -13.11 8.54
CA ASP A 67 -11.05 -11.90 8.15
C ASP A 67 -10.19 -11.06 7.19
N ASP A 68 -9.65 -11.70 6.15
CA ASP A 68 -8.87 -11.07 5.06
C ASP A 68 -7.75 -10.10 5.53
N GLY A 69 -7.08 -10.46 6.62
CA GLY A 69 -5.97 -9.67 7.18
C GLY A 69 -6.37 -8.68 8.27
N TYR A 70 -7.65 -8.45 8.52
CA TYR A 70 -8.12 -7.61 9.64
C TYR A 70 -7.91 -8.28 11.00
N ASP A 71 -7.80 -9.61 11.05
CA ASP A 71 -7.38 -10.38 12.22
C ASP A 71 -5.84 -10.41 12.35
N ILE A 72 -5.25 -9.29 12.75
CA ILE A 72 -3.79 -9.10 12.80
C ILE A 72 -3.15 -9.90 13.95
N ALA A 73 -2.07 -10.63 13.63
CA ALA A 73 -1.26 -11.39 14.59
C ALA A 73 0.01 -10.65 15.06
N ASP A 74 0.58 -9.78 14.22
CA ASP A 74 1.75 -8.96 14.53
C ASP A 74 1.66 -7.61 13.81
N TYR A 75 1.45 -6.54 14.57
CA TYR A 75 1.31 -5.17 14.02
C TYR A 75 2.63 -4.54 13.58
N THR A 76 3.78 -5.18 13.83
CA THR A 76 5.11 -4.59 13.62
C THR A 76 5.87 -5.21 12.46
N ASN A 77 5.25 -6.16 11.77
CA ASN A 77 5.86 -6.90 10.68
C ASN A 77 4.93 -6.93 9.46
N VAL A 78 5.49 -7.27 8.30
CA VAL A 78 4.75 -7.47 7.04
C VAL A 78 4.46 -8.96 6.89
N ASN A 79 3.28 -9.31 6.36
CA ASN A 79 2.99 -10.69 6.04
C ASN A 79 4.01 -11.17 4.99
N PRO A 80 4.73 -12.28 5.21
CA PRO A 80 5.77 -12.73 4.28
C PRO A 80 5.30 -12.94 2.83
N MET A 81 3.99 -13.14 2.62
CA MET A 81 3.39 -13.22 1.29
C MET A 81 3.46 -11.91 0.49
N TYR A 82 3.73 -10.76 1.13
CA TYR A 82 3.84 -9.46 0.47
C TYR A 82 5.28 -8.94 0.35
N GLY A 83 6.25 -9.63 0.96
CA GLY A 83 7.66 -9.22 1.01
C GLY A 83 8.18 -8.94 2.44
N THR A 84 9.19 -8.06 2.54
CA THR A 84 9.87 -7.67 3.80
C THR A 84 10.17 -6.19 3.82
#